data_AF-A0A2T4TBB6-F1
#
_entry.id   AF-A0A2T4TBB6-F1
#
_cell.length_a   1.000
_cell.length_b   1.000
_cell.length_c   1.000
_cell.angle_alpha   90.00
_cell.angle_beta   90.00
_cell.angle_gamma   90.00
#
_symmetry.space_group_name_H-M   'P 1'
#
loop_
_entity.id
_entity.type
_entity.pdbx_description
1 polymer ?
#
loop_
_entity_poly.entity_id
_entity_poly.type
_entity_poly.pdbx_seq_one_letter_code
_entity_poly.pdbx_strand_id
1 'polypeptide(L)'
;MQIFKARNTDLDVTSESWSKASYKEMEERIPKNLRLPRKAIREVVVPIKKENTIEDLMRINAELLKIYKIDCFQCTIDRKEGKAHLLFDYLDKETGLSYVFNSSDQKMIYAMIMMMLKYSSDREDVGKRYFLLNYYKKDQDIYRKLLDDIQHKNFSKNNYSVLKDILEYVENVCEGKVK
;
A
#
# COMPACT_ATOMS: atom_id res chain seq x y z
N MET A 1 -12.95 -7.87 5.15
CA MET A 1 -12.70 -7.20 3.84
C MET A 1 -11.50 -7.83 3.19
N GLN A 2 -11.63 -8.33 1.95
CA GLN A 2 -10.51 -8.81 1.15
C GLN A 2 -10.03 -7.66 0.27
N ILE A 3 -8.83 -7.14 0.54
CA ILE A 3 -8.24 -5.98 -0.15
C ILE A 3 -7.78 -6.38 -1.55
N PHE A 4 -7.06 -7.49 -1.65
CA PHE A 4 -6.54 -8.02 -2.90
C PHE A 4 -7.41 -9.17 -3.40
N LYS A 5 -8.07 -8.97 -4.54
CA LYS A 5 -9.01 -9.92 -5.14
C LYS A 5 -8.34 -10.69 -6.26
N ALA A 6 -8.67 -11.97 -6.40
CA ALA A 6 -8.20 -12.77 -7.52
C ALA A 6 -8.82 -12.25 -8.82
N ARG A 7 -8.01 -12.15 -9.87
CA ARG A 7 -8.45 -11.77 -11.22
C ARG A 7 -7.89 -12.80 -12.22
N ASN A 8 -8.61 -12.98 -13.33
CA ASN A 8 -8.31 -14.01 -14.35
C ASN A 8 -8.21 -13.44 -15.77
N THR A 9 -8.15 -12.11 -15.87
CA THR A 9 -8.20 -11.35 -17.12
C THR A 9 -7.39 -10.07 -16.95
N ASP A 10 -7.09 -9.41 -18.05
CA ASP A 10 -6.52 -8.07 -18.06
C ASP A 10 -7.42 -7.05 -17.33
N LEU A 11 -6.81 -5.94 -16.93
CA LEU A 11 -7.54 -4.74 -16.56
C LEU A 11 -8.23 -4.15 -17.78
N ASP A 12 -9.37 -3.49 -17.56
CA ASP A 12 -10.04 -2.75 -18.61
C ASP A 12 -9.14 -1.58 -19.06
N VAL A 13 -9.03 -1.37 -20.37
CA VAL A 13 -8.17 -0.31 -20.93
C VAL A 13 -8.93 1.01 -20.95
N THR A 14 -8.37 2.02 -20.30
CA THR A 14 -8.81 3.42 -20.36
C THR A 14 -7.77 4.27 -21.09
N SER A 15 -8.05 5.56 -21.27
CA SER A 15 -7.06 6.52 -21.78
C SER A 15 -5.81 6.67 -20.89
N GLU A 16 -5.89 6.19 -19.64
CA GLU A 16 -4.82 6.27 -18.64
C GLU A 16 -4.50 4.87 -18.14
N SER A 17 -3.90 4.06 -19.01
CA SER A 17 -3.52 2.67 -18.73
C SER A 17 -2.05 2.44 -19.05
N TRP A 18 -1.41 1.62 -18.24
CA TRP A 18 -0.06 1.13 -18.47
C TRP A 18 -0.02 -0.38 -18.25
N SER A 19 0.69 -1.08 -19.13
CA SER A 19 0.93 -2.51 -19.01
C SER A 19 2.33 -2.87 -19.47
N LYS A 20 2.95 -3.83 -18.80
CA LYS A 20 4.21 -4.47 -19.23
C LYS A 20 4.00 -5.87 -19.80
N ALA A 21 2.84 -6.47 -19.53
CA ALA A 21 2.45 -7.81 -19.93
C ALA A 21 0.93 -7.95 -19.82
N SER A 22 0.37 -8.84 -20.62
CA SER A 22 -0.99 -9.35 -20.46
C SER A 22 -1.07 -10.34 -19.28
N TYR A 23 -2.29 -10.57 -18.80
CA TYR A 23 -2.63 -11.59 -17.82
C TYR A 23 -2.14 -12.95 -18.29
N LYS A 24 -2.36 -13.29 -19.57
CA LYS A 24 -1.98 -14.58 -20.13
C LYS A 24 -0.46 -14.77 -20.12
N GLU A 25 0.30 -13.76 -20.55
CA GLU A 25 1.77 -13.82 -20.50
C GLU A 25 2.27 -13.95 -19.07
N MET A 26 1.65 -13.25 -18.11
CA MET A 26 2.02 -13.39 -16.70
C MET A 26 1.65 -14.75 -16.14
N GLU A 27 0.52 -15.31 -16.52
CA GLU A 27 0.08 -16.65 -16.11
C GLU A 27 1.03 -17.73 -16.63
N GLU A 28 1.50 -17.61 -17.87
CA GLU A 28 2.48 -18.54 -18.47
C GLU A 28 3.84 -18.50 -17.77
N ARG A 29 4.19 -17.36 -17.15
CA ARG A 29 5.42 -17.21 -16.35
C ARG A 29 5.32 -17.86 -14.97
N ILE A 30 4.12 -18.23 -14.51
CA ILE A 30 3.91 -18.92 -13.24
C ILE A 30 4.27 -20.41 -13.43
N PRO A 31 5.26 -20.95 -12.71
CA PRO A 31 5.61 -22.36 -12.87
C PRO A 31 4.43 -23.29 -12.48
N LYS A 32 4.03 -24.16 -13.41
CA LYS A 32 2.85 -25.05 -13.25
C LYS A 32 3.01 -26.12 -12.17
N ASN A 33 4.25 -26.39 -11.77
CA ASN A 33 4.60 -27.33 -10.70
C ASN A 33 4.42 -26.74 -9.29
N LEU A 34 4.17 -25.43 -9.16
CA LEU A 34 3.89 -24.81 -7.89
C LEU A 34 2.46 -25.06 -7.46
N ARG A 35 2.29 -25.73 -6.31
CA ARG A 35 1.00 -25.75 -5.60
C ARG A 35 0.79 -24.39 -4.96
N LEU A 36 0.14 -23.49 -5.69
CA LEU A 36 -0.22 -22.19 -5.14
C LEU A 36 -1.46 -22.33 -4.25
N PRO A 37 -1.40 -21.96 -2.95
CA PRO A 37 -2.56 -22.05 -2.06
C PRO A 37 -3.70 -21.10 -2.48
N ARG A 38 -3.43 -20.11 -3.34
CA ARG A 38 -4.40 -19.19 -3.95
C ARG A 38 -3.87 -18.73 -5.32
N LYS A 39 -4.70 -18.22 -6.25
CA LYS A 39 -4.24 -17.75 -7.59
C LYS A 39 -3.07 -16.75 -7.44
N ALA A 40 -2.03 -16.72 -8.28
CA ALA A 40 -0.91 -15.79 -8.05
C ALA A 40 -1.25 -14.33 -8.37
N ILE A 41 -2.15 -14.11 -9.33
CA ILE A 41 -2.45 -12.77 -9.86
C ILE A 41 -3.58 -12.12 -9.06
N ARG A 42 -3.37 -10.88 -8.63
CA ARG A 42 -4.27 -10.16 -7.73
C ARG A 42 -4.47 -8.72 -8.15
N GLU A 43 -5.71 -8.28 -8.10
CA GLU A 43 -6.07 -6.89 -8.27
C GLU A 43 -6.28 -6.22 -6.91
N VAL A 44 -5.79 -4.99 -6.80
CA VAL A 44 -6.24 -4.03 -5.79
C VAL A 44 -6.87 -2.84 -6.49
N VAL A 45 -7.93 -2.34 -5.89
CA VAL A 45 -8.62 -1.13 -6.34
C VAL A 45 -8.46 -0.09 -5.25
N VAL A 46 -7.95 1.08 -5.61
CA VAL A 46 -7.70 2.18 -4.68
C VAL A 46 -8.39 3.45 -5.18
N PRO A 47 -8.97 4.26 -4.30
CA PRO A 47 -9.47 5.56 -4.71
C PRO A 47 -8.29 6.49 -5.03
N ILE A 48 -8.52 7.40 -5.97
CA ILE A 48 -7.54 8.40 -6.40
C ILE A 48 -8.13 9.80 -6.34
N LYS A 49 -7.26 10.79 -6.34
CA LYS A 49 -7.61 12.19 -6.54
C LYS A 49 -7.45 12.58 -8.01
N LYS A 50 -7.99 13.75 -8.37
CA LYS A 50 -7.95 14.28 -9.74
C LYS A 50 -6.51 14.49 -10.22
N GLU A 51 -5.60 14.87 -9.32
CA GLU A 51 -4.20 15.12 -9.61
C GLU A 51 -3.33 13.86 -9.73
N ASN A 52 -3.81 12.69 -9.30
CA ASN A 52 -3.01 11.47 -9.40
C ASN A 52 -2.91 11.01 -10.86
N THR A 53 -1.73 10.61 -11.32
CA THR A 53 -1.47 10.18 -12.71
C THR A 53 -1.03 8.72 -12.82
N ILE A 54 -0.95 8.19 -14.04
CA ILE A 54 -0.43 6.84 -14.27
C ILE A 54 1.03 6.71 -13.80
N GLU A 55 1.83 7.77 -13.91
CA GLU A 55 3.21 7.83 -13.42
C GLU A 55 3.30 7.75 -11.89
N ASP A 56 2.30 8.27 -11.14
CA ASP A 56 2.20 8.02 -9.70
C ASP A 56 2.07 6.53 -9.42
N LEU A 57 1.21 5.83 -10.15
CA LEU A 57 1.01 4.38 -10.01
C LEU A 57 2.28 3.59 -10.38
N MET A 58 3.02 4.03 -11.40
CA MET A 58 4.31 3.43 -11.75
C MET A 58 5.37 3.65 -10.67
N ARG A 59 5.43 4.83 -10.04
CA ARG A 59 6.31 5.08 -8.89
C ARG A 59 5.96 4.18 -7.69
N ILE A 60 4.67 4.01 -7.43
CA ILE A 60 4.18 3.10 -6.39
C ILE A 60 4.61 1.67 -6.71
N ASN A 61 4.50 1.23 -7.96
CA ASN A 61 4.97 -0.10 -8.36
C ASN A 61 6.47 -0.29 -8.04
N ALA A 62 7.31 0.66 -8.41
CA ALA A 62 8.76 0.56 -8.15
C ALA A 62 9.08 0.40 -6.65
N GLU A 63 8.38 1.13 -5.79
CA GLU A 63 8.57 1.01 -4.33
C GLU A 63 8.02 -0.31 -3.78
N LEU A 64 6.88 -0.80 -4.29
CA LEU A 64 6.33 -2.09 -3.89
C LEU A 64 7.23 -3.26 -4.31
N LEU A 65 7.79 -3.21 -5.51
CA LEU A 65 8.77 -4.20 -5.97
C LEU A 65 10.03 -4.19 -5.10
N LYS A 66 10.50 -3.00 -4.69
CA LYS A 66 11.68 -2.87 -3.83
C LYS A 66 11.45 -3.47 -2.44
N ILE A 67 10.32 -3.16 -1.81
CA ILE A 67 10.06 -3.51 -0.40
C ILE A 67 9.42 -4.90 -0.25
N TYR A 68 8.44 -5.22 -1.08
CA TYR A 68 7.63 -6.44 -0.95
C TYR A 68 7.90 -7.47 -2.04
N LYS A 69 8.78 -7.18 -3.01
CA LYS A 69 9.08 -8.05 -4.15
C LYS A 69 7.86 -8.41 -5.01
N ILE A 70 6.78 -7.63 -4.93
CA ILE A 70 5.60 -7.77 -5.77
C ILE A 70 5.69 -6.84 -6.96
N ASP A 71 5.22 -7.30 -8.12
CA ASP A 71 5.36 -6.54 -9.34
C ASP A 71 3.98 -6.24 -9.94
N CYS A 72 3.60 -4.97 -9.95
CA CYS A 72 2.45 -4.50 -10.70
C CYS A 72 2.77 -4.61 -12.19
N PHE A 73 1.97 -5.35 -12.94
CA PHE A 73 2.17 -5.52 -14.37
C PHE A 73 1.13 -4.83 -15.23
N GLN A 74 0.02 -4.41 -14.63
CA GLN A 74 -0.96 -3.51 -15.25
C GLN A 74 -1.49 -2.53 -14.24
N CYS A 75 -1.68 -1.28 -14.66
CA CYS A 75 -2.49 -0.34 -13.94
C CYS A 75 -3.37 0.48 -14.89
N THR A 76 -4.55 0.81 -14.40
CA THR A 76 -5.55 1.60 -15.13
C THR A 76 -6.13 2.62 -14.17
N ILE A 77 -6.35 3.84 -14.66
CA ILE A 77 -7.15 4.85 -13.97
C ILE A 77 -8.54 4.92 -14.59
N ASP A 78 -9.57 4.71 -13.77
CA ASP A 78 -10.96 5.00 -14.09
C ASP A 78 -11.36 6.33 -13.43
N ARG A 79 -11.38 7.39 -14.23
CA ARG A 79 -11.78 8.74 -13.79
C ARG A 79 -13.27 8.87 -13.50
N LYS A 80 -14.12 8.03 -14.11
CA LYS A 80 -15.57 8.05 -13.87
C LYS A 80 -15.88 7.51 -12.48
N GLU A 81 -15.17 6.49 -12.05
CA GLU A 81 -15.31 5.93 -10.70
C GLU A 81 -14.40 6.59 -9.66
N GLY A 82 -13.42 7.40 -10.08
CA GLY A 82 -12.43 8.00 -9.19
C GLY A 82 -11.50 6.95 -8.55
N LYS A 83 -11.14 5.91 -9.31
CA LYS A 83 -10.36 4.77 -8.83
C LYS A 83 -9.20 4.44 -9.76
N ALA A 84 -8.18 3.84 -9.17
CA ALA A 84 -7.14 3.13 -9.89
C ALA A 84 -7.24 1.63 -9.61
N HIS A 85 -7.03 0.85 -10.66
CA HIS A 85 -6.95 -0.59 -10.64
C HIS A 85 -5.50 -0.98 -10.87
N LEU A 86 -4.95 -1.85 -10.03
CA LEU A 86 -3.58 -2.30 -10.12
C LEU A 86 -3.54 -3.83 -10.03
N LEU A 87 -2.90 -4.46 -11.02
CA LEU A 87 -2.81 -5.91 -11.16
C LEU A 87 -1.39 -6.36 -10.88
N PHE A 88 -1.24 -7.19 -9.86
CA PHE A 88 0.03 -7.66 -9.32
C PHE A 88 0.23 -9.16 -9.57
N ASP A 89 1.48 -9.57 -9.75
CA ASP A 89 1.90 -10.94 -9.49
C ASP A 89 2.37 -11.09 -8.04
N TYR A 90 1.85 -12.08 -7.33
CA TYR A 90 2.34 -12.44 -6.00
C TYR A 90 3.27 -13.64 -6.14
N LEU A 91 4.40 -13.41 -6.79
CA LEU A 91 5.42 -14.41 -7.07
C LEU A 91 6.76 -13.91 -6.56
N ASP A 92 7.35 -14.65 -5.63
CA ASP A 92 8.76 -14.47 -5.32
C ASP A 92 9.57 -15.04 -6.48
N LYS A 93 10.22 -14.14 -7.24
CA LYS A 93 11.01 -14.51 -8.41
C LYS A 93 12.29 -15.28 -8.05
N GLU A 94 12.75 -15.20 -6.79
CA GLU A 94 13.95 -15.91 -6.31
C GLU A 94 13.62 -17.34 -5.89
N THR A 95 12.50 -17.54 -5.17
CA THR A 95 12.12 -18.87 -4.67
C THR A 95 11.11 -19.59 -5.56
N GLY A 96 10.48 -18.88 -6.49
CA GLY A 96 9.36 -19.36 -7.29
C GLY A 96 8.06 -19.53 -6.50
N LEU A 97 8.05 -19.31 -5.17
CA LEU A 97 6.85 -19.51 -4.37
C LEU A 97 5.88 -18.33 -4.52
N SER A 98 4.57 -18.58 -4.50
CA SER A 98 3.64 -17.46 -4.33
C SER A 98 3.75 -16.91 -2.92
N TYR A 99 3.90 -15.60 -2.81
CA TYR A 99 3.84 -14.95 -1.52
C TYR A 99 2.41 -14.94 -0.99
N VAL A 100 2.16 -15.61 0.13
CA VAL A 100 0.87 -15.53 0.82
C VAL A 100 0.91 -14.34 1.77
N PHE A 101 0.60 -13.16 1.24
CA PHE A 101 0.38 -12.00 2.09
C PHE A 101 -0.82 -12.24 2.99
N ASN A 102 -0.56 -12.23 4.30
CA ASN A 102 -1.62 -12.33 5.30
C ASN A 102 -2.45 -11.03 5.30
N SER A 103 -3.48 -10.97 6.15
CA SER A 103 -4.34 -9.79 6.22
C SER A 103 -3.60 -8.52 6.66
N SER A 104 -2.57 -8.64 7.50
CA SER A 104 -1.74 -7.52 7.95
C SER A 104 -0.85 -7.00 6.82
N ASP A 105 -0.25 -7.89 6.03
CA ASP A 105 0.58 -7.49 4.90
C ASP A 105 -0.24 -6.77 3.83
N GLN A 106 -1.42 -7.29 3.51
CA GLN A 106 -2.34 -6.64 2.56
C GLN A 106 -2.73 -5.24 3.04
N LYS A 107 -2.96 -5.06 4.34
CA LYS A 107 -3.26 -3.75 4.94
C LYS A 107 -2.04 -2.82 4.93
N MET A 108 -0.83 -3.34 5.17
CA MET A 108 0.42 -2.58 5.05
C MET A 108 0.64 -2.06 3.63
N ILE A 109 0.51 -2.95 2.63
CA ILE A 109 0.67 -2.61 1.21
C ILE A 109 -0.38 -1.59 0.79
N TYR A 110 -1.66 -1.82 1.13
CA TYR A 110 -2.73 -0.89 0.81
C TYR A 110 -2.51 0.48 1.45
N ALA A 111 -2.18 0.53 2.75
CA ALA A 111 -1.89 1.79 3.43
C ALA A 111 -0.71 2.55 2.78
N MET A 112 0.32 1.83 2.31
CA MET A 112 1.43 2.41 1.57
C MET A 112 0.99 3.02 0.24
N ILE A 113 0.21 2.29 -0.56
CA ILE A 113 -0.34 2.80 -1.83
C ILE A 113 -1.14 4.08 -1.58
N MET A 114 -2.06 4.05 -0.61
CA MET A 114 -2.90 5.20 -0.23
C MET A 114 -2.07 6.40 0.22
N MET A 115 -1.05 6.16 1.05
CA MET A 115 -0.14 7.19 1.55
C MET A 115 0.64 7.87 0.40
N MET A 116 1.15 7.08 -0.56
CA MET A 116 1.87 7.60 -1.72
C MET A 116 0.96 8.37 -2.67
N LEU A 117 -0.31 7.94 -2.81
CA LEU A 117 -1.35 8.69 -3.54
C LEU A 117 -1.83 9.93 -2.79
N LYS A 118 -1.33 10.18 -1.58
CA LYS A 118 -1.77 11.26 -0.67
C LYS A 118 -3.27 11.22 -0.39
N TYR A 119 -3.88 10.03 -0.47
CA TYR A 119 -5.30 9.86 -0.22
C TYR A 119 -5.53 9.59 1.28
N SER A 120 -6.40 10.39 1.89
CA SER A 120 -6.70 10.35 3.32
C SER A 120 -8.22 10.31 3.54
N SER A 121 -8.89 9.21 3.18
CA SER A 121 -10.24 8.97 3.70
C SER A 121 -10.19 8.52 5.16
N ASP A 122 -11.36 8.49 5.80
CA ASP A 122 -11.54 7.89 7.12
C ASP A 122 -10.92 6.50 7.15
N ARG A 123 -9.82 6.41 7.90
CA ARG A 123 -8.82 5.33 7.84
C ARG A 123 -9.29 4.04 8.55
N GLU A 124 -10.59 3.85 8.70
CA GLU A 124 -11.17 2.80 9.54
C GLU A 124 -11.05 1.41 8.90
N ASP A 125 -11.29 1.28 7.60
CA ASP A 125 -11.33 -0.03 6.92
C ASP A 125 -9.99 -0.78 6.91
N VAL A 126 -8.89 -0.02 6.79
CA VAL A 126 -7.52 -0.56 6.79
C VAL A 126 -6.97 -0.59 8.21
N GLY A 127 -7.35 0.38 9.03
CA GLY A 127 -6.84 0.63 10.37
C GLY A 127 -5.72 1.66 10.37
N LYS A 128 -5.90 2.74 11.13
CA LYS A 128 -4.94 3.86 11.29
C LYS A 128 -3.50 3.39 11.57
N ARG A 129 -3.35 2.30 12.33
CA ARG A 129 -2.04 1.72 12.68
C ARG A 129 -1.16 1.41 11.46
N TYR A 130 -1.73 0.96 10.34
CA TYR A 130 -0.93 0.58 9.17
C TYR A 130 -0.39 1.80 8.43
N PHE A 131 -1.10 2.93 8.49
CA PHE A 131 -0.56 4.19 8.00
C PHE A 131 0.56 4.68 8.89
N LEU A 132 0.37 4.63 10.21
CA LEU A 132 1.38 5.02 11.19
C LEU A 132 2.66 4.19 11.04
N LEU A 133 2.53 2.87 10.97
CA LEU A 133 3.64 1.95 10.68
C LEU A 133 4.36 2.27 9.37
N ASN A 134 3.64 2.66 8.31
CA ASN A 134 4.28 3.05 7.04
C ASN A 134 5.07 4.35 7.16
N TYR A 135 4.55 5.36 7.88
CA TYR A 135 5.31 6.58 8.16
C TYR A 135 6.59 6.28 8.94
N TYR A 136 6.48 5.47 10.00
CA TYR A 136 7.63 5.08 10.84
C TYR A 136 8.66 4.25 10.07
N LYS A 137 8.24 3.29 9.25
CA LYS A 137 9.16 2.50 8.41
C LYS A 137 9.94 3.34 7.41
N LYS A 138 9.33 4.44 6.93
CA LYS A 138 9.98 5.36 5.99
C LYS A 138 10.96 6.30 6.70
N ASP A 139 10.63 6.71 7.91
CA ASP A 139 11.43 7.61 8.73
C ASP A 139 11.20 7.25 10.22
N GLN A 140 12.17 6.54 10.82
CA GLN A 140 12.05 6.08 12.20
C GLN A 140 12.00 7.23 13.21
N ASP A 141 12.39 8.44 12.81
CA ASP A 141 12.35 9.63 13.65
C ASP A 141 11.09 10.48 13.44
N ILE A 142 10.13 10.04 12.61
CA ILE A 142 9.00 10.88 12.18
C ILE A 142 8.16 11.41 13.36
N TYR A 143 7.95 10.60 14.40
CA TYR A 143 7.15 11.00 15.56
C TYR A 143 7.93 11.89 16.52
N ARG A 144 9.25 11.66 16.68
CA ARG A 144 10.13 12.56 17.40
C ARG A 144 10.18 13.94 16.72
N LYS A 145 10.37 13.98 15.40
CA LYS A 145 10.35 15.22 14.61
C LYS A 145 9.01 15.94 14.75
N LEU A 146 7.90 15.21 14.72
CA LEU A 146 6.57 15.79 14.91
C LEU A 146 6.38 16.34 16.33
N LEU A 147 6.91 15.64 17.34
CA LEU A 147 6.93 16.11 18.74
C LEU A 147 7.74 17.42 18.86
N ASP A 148 8.89 17.48 18.20
CA ASP A 148 9.71 18.67 18.15
C ASP A 148 8.99 19.84 17.46
N ASP A 149 8.29 19.58 16.36
CA ASP A 149 7.52 20.62 15.64
C ASP A 149 6.38 21.19 16.49
N ILE A 150 5.69 20.35 17.28
CA ILE A 150 4.57 20.82 18.12
C ILE A 150 5.06 21.56 19.38
N GLN A 151 6.27 21.29 19.86
CA GLN A 151 6.83 21.98 21.04
C GLN A 151 7.04 23.47 20.78
N HIS A 152 7.27 23.84 19.52
CA HIS A 152 7.48 25.21 19.09
C HIS A 152 6.19 25.95 18.71
N LYS A 153 5.02 25.33 18.92
CA LYS A 153 3.70 25.95 18.67
C LYS A 153 3.05 26.43 19.95
N ASN A 154 2.20 27.47 19.82
CA ASN A 154 1.44 28.05 20.93
C ASN A 154 0.26 27.16 21.36
N PHE A 155 0.55 25.99 21.93
CA PHE A 155 -0.42 25.15 22.61
C PHE A 155 -0.51 25.53 24.09
N SER A 156 -1.69 25.33 24.70
CA SER A 156 -1.79 25.32 26.16
C SER A 156 -0.97 24.15 26.71
N LYS A 157 -0.47 24.26 27.95
CA LYS A 157 0.31 23.21 28.61
C LYS A 157 -0.41 21.85 28.60
N ASN A 158 -1.73 21.86 28.82
CA ASN A 158 -2.55 20.64 28.81
C ASN A 158 -2.64 20.03 27.41
N ASN A 159 -2.87 20.85 26.38
CA ASN A 159 -2.96 20.35 25.00
C ASN A 159 -1.61 19.77 24.54
N TYR A 160 -0.50 20.41 24.90
CA TYR A 160 0.83 19.89 24.58
C TYR A 160 1.08 18.53 25.25
N SER A 161 0.76 18.39 26.55
CA SER A 161 0.94 17.13 27.28
C SER A 161 0.18 15.98 26.62
N VAL A 162 -1.10 16.20 26.29
CA VAL A 162 -1.93 15.18 25.64
C VAL A 162 -1.38 14.80 24.26
N LEU A 163 -0.95 15.77 23.46
CA LEU A 163 -0.36 15.50 22.15
C LEU A 163 0.95 14.72 22.25
N LYS A 164 1.79 15.07 23.22
CA LYS A 164 3.03 14.35 23.52
C LYS A 164 2.74 12.89 23.86
N ASP A 165 1.83 12.64 24.80
CA ASP A 165 1.48 11.28 25.22
C ASP A 165 0.92 10.45 24.06
N ILE A 166 0.12 11.07 23.17
CA ILE A 166 -0.40 10.42 21.96
C ILE A 166 0.75 10.03 21.01
N LEU A 167 1.70 10.94 20.75
CA LEU A 167 2.81 10.68 19.83
C LEU A 167 3.75 9.61 20.39
N GLU A 168 4.07 9.67 21.67
CA GLU A 168 4.88 8.63 22.35
C GLU A 168 4.17 7.28 22.33
N TYR A 169 2.86 7.24 22.58
CA TYR A 169 2.09 5.99 22.46
C TYR A 169 2.13 5.44 21.02
N VAL A 170 1.93 6.30 20.02
CA VAL A 170 1.98 5.91 18.60
C VAL A 170 3.35 5.36 18.21
N GLU A 171 4.44 5.97 18.68
CA GLU A 171 5.80 5.47 18.46
C GLU A 171 6.00 4.10 19.09
N ASN A 172 5.60 3.93 20.36
CA ASN A 172 5.66 2.65 21.06
C ASN A 172 4.82 1.55 20.36
N VAL A 173 3.66 1.89 19.78
CA VAL A 173 2.87 0.97 18.95
C VAL A 173 3.66 0.56 17.72
N CYS A 174 4.34 1.51 17.05
CA CYS A 174 5.13 1.24 15.85
C CYS A 174 6.37 0.38 16.12
N GLU A 175 6.98 0.54 17.29
CA GLU A 175 8.09 -0.30 17.78
C GLU A 175 7.63 -1.67 18.29
N GLY A 176 6.31 -1.90 18.43
CA GLY A 176 5.75 -3.15 18.95
C GLY A 176 5.87 -3.32 20.46
N LYS A 177 6.18 -2.26 21.20
CA LYS A 177 6.24 -2.26 22.68
C LYS A 177 4.85 -2.30 23.32
N VAL A 178 3.84 -1.77 22.63
CA VAL A 178 2.44 -1.74 23.07
C VAL A 178 1.51 -2.11 21.91
N LYS A 179 0.23 -2.42 22.21
CA LYS A 179 -0.78 -2.83 21.23
C LYS A 179 -1.80 -1.74 20.95
#